data_AF-A0AAD1XRZ3-F1
#
_entry.id   AF-A0AAD1XRZ3-F1
#
_cell.length_a   1.000
_cell.length_b   1.000
_cell.length_c   1.000
_cell.angle_alpha   90.00
_cell.angle_beta   90.00
_cell.angle_gamma   90.00
#
_symmetry.space_group_name_H-M   'P 1'
#
loop_
_entity.id
_entity.type
_entity.pdbx_description
1 polymer ?
#
loop_
_entity_poly.entity_id
_entity_poly.type
_entity_poly.pdbx_seq_one_letter_code
_entity_poly.pdbx_strand_id
1 'polypeptide(L)'
;MSKNEVSLSAFSLNFISGGIAGTLGTIVGHPLDTIKTKIQLSDGKYGPIQTFKNIAHLEANGSYLRGFGMLFRGVVSPIIGFAPVISLLFSVNTVCTNIMKEWNISKYCKTFLCGSIAGASCSIFLTPTELLKIRKQAMKENTVTYPQIISQQLKTGGILGLYQGFGITLLKCSIPNGMFFLTNLKVREILQADSPSNHPFVSLCKKIIAAGMAGQAYWLSAYPFDVIKSNIQNTLSKHKALPFAKSLYKKHGAAYFYKGISAMLLRTIPFSAVNLLVYEYISQKLKNSF
;
A
#
# COMPACT_ATOMS: atom_id res chain seq x y z
N MET A 1 33.53 4.65 22.52
CA MET A 1 32.06 4.84 22.43
C MET A 1 31.46 3.60 21.80
N SER A 2 30.52 2.95 22.50
CA SER A 2 30.11 1.57 22.21
C SER A 2 29.28 1.48 20.91
N LYS A 3 29.40 0.36 20.19
CA LYS A 3 28.63 0.07 18.95
C LYS A 3 27.10 0.23 19.10
N ASN A 4 26.58 0.29 20.32
CA ASN A 4 25.15 0.44 20.59
C ASN A 4 24.64 1.89 20.44
N GLU A 5 25.43 2.92 20.75
CA GLU A 5 24.99 4.33 20.60
C GLU A 5 24.88 4.75 19.13
N VAL A 6 25.79 4.25 18.28
CA VAL A 6 25.78 4.52 16.82
C VAL A 6 24.60 3.85 16.13
N SER A 7 24.11 2.71 16.65
CA SER A 7 22.94 2.02 16.09
C SER A 7 21.62 2.71 16.40
N LEU A 8 21.50 3.34 17.58
CA LEU A 8 20.27 3.99 18.02
C LEU A 8 20.01 5.30 17.25
N SER A 9 21.06 6.06 16.93
CA SER A 9 20.97 7.27 16.11
C SER A 9 20.67 6.92 14.64
N ALA A 10 21.33 5.91 14.07
CA ALA A 10 21.09 5.47 12.70
C ALA A 10 19.68 4.90 12.50
N PHE A 11 19.17 4.10 13.45
CA PHE A 11 17.80 3.60 13.42
C PHE A 11 16.78 4.75 13.49
N SER A 12 16.93 5.65 14.45
CA SER A 12 16.01 6.79 14.65
C SER A 12 15.99 7.71 13.42
N LEU A 13 17.16 7.96 12.83
CA LEU A 13 17.30 8.77 11.62
C LEU A 13 16.58 8.15 10.43
N ASN A 14 16.79 6.86 10.17
CA ASN A 14 16.13 6.15 9.08
C ASN A 14 14.62 6.02 9.33
N PHE A 15 14.20 5.85 10.58
CA PHE A 15 12.80 5.76 10.98
C PHE A 15 12.06 7.09 10.74
N ILE A 16 12.61 8.21 11.20
CA ILE A 16 12.01 9.54 11.03
C ILE A 16 12.01 9.94 9.55
N SER A 17 13.16 9.79 8.87
CA SER A 17 13.29 10.13 7.45
C SER A 17 12.32 9.30 6.60
N GLY A 18 12.26 7.99 6.84
CA GLY A 18 11.34 7.08 6.15
C GLY A 18 9.87 7.33 6.48
N GLY A 19 9.54 7.67 7.72
CA GLY A 19 8.18 7.97 8.16
C GLY A 19 7.63 9.24 7.50
N ILE A 20 8.41 10.33 7.49
CA ILE A 20 8.03 11.59 6.83
C ILE A 20 7.92 11.39 5.32
N ALA A 21 8.93 10.75 4.71
CA ALA A 21 8.96 10.49 3.27
C ALA A 21 7.77 9.63 2.81
N GLY A 22 7.45 8.57 3.55
CA GLY A 22 6.31 7.71 3.24
C GLY A 22 4.96 8.39 3.45
N THR A 23 4.84 9.27 4.45
CA THR A 23 3.63 10.07 4.68
C THR A 23 3.39 11.07 3.55
N LEU A 24 4.42 11.83 3.15
CA LEU A 24 4.33 12.78 2.03
C LEU A 24 4.08 12.06 0.70
N GLY A 25 4.77 10.94 0.46
CA GLY A 25 4.50 10.08 -0.69
C GLY A 25 3.04 9.62 -0.71
N THR A 26 2.49 9.21 0.43
CA THR A 26 1.08 8.82 0.55
C THR A 26 0.13 9.96 0.18
N ILE A 27 0.39 11.18 0.66
CA ILE A 27 -0.41 12.36 0.32
C ILE A 27 -0.39 12.61 -1.20
N VAL A 28 0.80 12.63 -1.82
CA VAL A 28 0.94 12.89 -3.25
C VAL A 28 0.31 11.78 -4.11
N GLY A 29 0.39 10.53 -3.67
CA GLY A 29 -0.24 9.39 -4.36
C GLY A 29 -1.75 9.25 -4.12
N HIS A 30 -2.31 9.93 -3.11
CA HIS A 30 -3.69 9.71 -2.67
C HIS A 30 -4.78 10.07 -3.71
N PRO A 31 -4.63 11.11 -4.56
CA PRO A 31 -5.59 11.36 -5.63
C PRO A 31 -5.83 10.14 -6.54
N LEU A 32 -4.76 9.42 -6.87
CA LEU A 32 -4.84 8.22 -7.71
C LEU A 32 -5.45 7.04 -6.96
N ASP A 33 -5.23 6.95 -5.64
CA ASP A 33 -5.93 5.97 -4.80
C ASP A 33 -7.44 6.22 -4.79
N THR A 34 -7.87 7.49 -4.70
CA THR A 34 -9.30 7.86 -4.75
C THR A 34 -9.92 7.50 -6.11
N ILE A 35 -9.25 7.82 -7.20
CA ILE A 35 -9.69 7.44 -8.56
C ILE A 35 -9.80 5.92 -8.67
N LYS A 36 -8.78 5.18 -8.23
CA LYS A 36 -8.76 3.72 -8.22
C LYS A 36 -9.92 3.13 -7.42
N THR A 37 -10.17 3.58 -6.20
CA THR A 37 -11.29 3.09 -5.38
C THR A 37 -12.63 3.35 -6.04
N LYS A 38 -12.87 4.56 -6.59
CA LYS A 38 -14.12 4.89 -7.31
C LYS A 38 -14.32 4.02 -8.55
N ILE A 39 -13.24 3.71 -9.26
CA ILE A 39 -13.26 2.76 -10.37
C ILE A 39 -13.61 1.37 -9.85
N GLN A 40 -12.94 0.84 -8.83
CA GLN A 40 -13.22 -0.51 -8.32
C GLN A 40 -14.65 -0.69 -7.77
N LEU A 41 -15.26 0.38 -7.24
CA LEU A 41 -16.62 0.35 -6.69
C LEU A 41 -17.72 0.67 -7.71
N SER A 42 -17.36 1.03 -8.95
CA SER A 42 -18.31 1.25 -10.04
C SER A 42 -18.41 0.02 -10.96
N ASP A 43 -19.46 -0.06 -11.78
CA ASP A 43 -19.75 -1.24 -12.62
C ASP A 43 -18.73 -1.55 -13.71
N GLY A 44 -17.86 -0.62 -14.08
CA GLY A 44 -16.93 -0.85 -15.20
C GLY A 44 -16.75 0.34 -16.11
N LYS A 45 -17.75 1.22 -16.13
CA LYS A 45 -18.05 2.08 -17.27
C LYS A 45 -17.03 3.19 -17.55
N TYR A 46 -16.21 3.56 -16.56
CA TYR A 46 -15.33 4.72 -16.66
C TYR A 46 -13.88 4.36 -16.35
N GLY A 47 -12.96 4.84 -17.18
CA GLY A 47 -11.51 4.79 -16.94
C GLY A 47 -11.02 5.95 -16.05
N PRO A 48 -9.72 5.98 -15.68
CA PRO A 48 -9.13 6.94 -14.75
C PRO A 48 -9.43 8.41 -15.05
N ILE A 49 -9.28 8.82 -16.32
CA ILE A 49 -9.46 10.21 -16.76
C ILE A 49 -10.92 10.64 -16.58
N GLN A 50 -11.86 9.78 -17.00
CA GLN A 50 -13.28 10.09 -16.88
C GLN A 50 -13.73 10.10 -15.42
N THR A 51 -13.22 9.18 -14.59
CA THR A 51 -13.48 9.19 -13.15
C THR A 51 -12.94 10.46 -12.48
N PHE A 52 -11.73 10.91 -12.84
CA PHE A 52 -11.19 12.18 -12.37
C PHE A 52 -12.09 13.36 -12.74
N LYS A 53 -12.51 13.45 -14.00
CA LYS A 53 -13.45 14.51 -14.45
C LYS A 53 -14.75 14.46 -13.68
N ASN A 54 -15.32 13.28 -13.45
CA ASN A 54 -16.56 13.12 -12.68
C ASN A 54 -16.41 13.61 -11.23
N ILE A 55 -15.28 13.29 -10.57
CA ILE A 55 -15.01 13.77 -9.21
C ILE A 55 -14.80 15.29 -9.20
N ALA A 56 -14.03 15.81 -10.16
CA ALA A 56 -13.66 17.22 -10.22
C ALA A 56 -14.84 18.14 -10.58
N HIS A 57 -15.78 17.68 -11.40
CA HIS A 57 -16.91 18.48 -11.91
C HIS A 57 -18.25 18.14 -11.25
N LEU A 58 -18.64 16.87 -11.28
CA LEU A 58 -19.99 16.44 -10.91
C LEU A 58 -20.16 16.30 -9.40
N GLU A 59 -19.20 15.66 -8.74
CA GLU A 59 -19.27 15.49 -7.28
C GLU A 59 -18.92 16.78 -6.52
N ALA A 60 -18.30 17.75 -7.20
CA ALA A 60 -17.88 19.02 -6.65
C ALA A 60 -18.92 20.16 -6.76
N ASN A 61 -20.12 19.87 -7.26
CA ASN A 61 -21.15 20.86 -7.61
C ASN A 61 -20.58 22.00 -8.50
N GLY A 62 -19.74 21.67 -9.48
CA GLY A 62 -19.15 22.63 -10.42
C GLY A 62 -17.96 23.46 -9.89
N SER A 63 -17.53 23.29 -8.63
CA SER A 63 -16.37 23.99 -8.08
C SER A 63 -15.08 23.17 -8.19
N TYR A 64 -14.15 23.58 -9.06
CA TYR A 64 -12.87 22.89 -9.24
C TYR A 64 -12.05 22.75 -7.94
N LEU A 65 -12.05 23.78 -7.08
CA LEU A 65 -11.35 23.75 -5.79
C LEU A 65 -11.93 22.69 -4.86
N ARG A 66 -13.26 22.57 -4.81
CA ARG A 66 -13.94 21.51 -4.05
C ARG A 66 -13.64 20.14 -4.64
N GLY A 67 -13.62 20.02 -5.97
CA GLY A 67 -13.29 18.78 -6.67
C GLY A 67 -11.88 18.29 -6.39
N PHE A 68 -10.90 19.21 -6.35
CA PHE A 68 -9.54 18.86 -5.96
C PHE A 68 -9.47 18.38 -4.49
N GLY A 69 -10.15 19.06 -3.58
CA GLY A 69 -10.26 18.63 -2.19
C GLY A 69 -10.91 17.25 -2.01
N MET A 70 -11.84 16.87 -2.90
CA MET A 70 -12.48 15.55 -2.87
C MET A 70 -11.53 14.39 -3.20
N LEU A 71 -10.48 14.64 -3.98
CA LEU A 71 -9.46 13.63 -4.27
C LEU A 71 -8.66 13.22 -3.03
N PHE A 72 -8.56 14.10 -2.02
CA PHE A 72 -7.88 13.85 -0.75
C PHE A 72 -8.79 13.24 0.32
N ARG A 73 -10.05 12.97 -0.01
CA ARG A 73 -10.99 12.33 0.91
C ARG A 73 -10.48 10.95 1.31
N GLY A 74 -10.44 10.67 2.62
CA GLY A 74 -9.97 9.39 3.15
C GLY A 74 -8.47 9.30 3.43
N VAL A 75 -7.67 10.37 3.21
CA VAL A 75 -6.20 10.34 3.36
C VAL A 75 -5.71 10.21 4.81
N VAL A 76 -6.50 10.68 5.78
CA VAL A 76 -6.12 10.62 7.21
C VAL A 76 -5.90 9.19 7.68
N SER A 77 -6.77 8.26 7.27
CA SER A 77 -6.68 6.86 7.71
C SER A 77 -5.36 6.14 7.31
N PRO A 78 -4.91 6.17 6.04
CA PRO A 78 -3.63 5.59 5.66
C PRO A 78 -2.43 6.33 6.25
N ILE A 79 -2.49 7.64 6.51
CA ILE A 79 -1.42 8.37 7.20
C ILE A 79 -1.19 7.79 8.60
N ILE A 80 -2.27 7.61 9.37
CA ILE A 80 -2.21 7.05 10.72
C ILE A 80 -1.69 5.60 10.68
N GLY A 81 -2.12 4.82 9.69
CA GLY A 81 -1.75 3.41 9.54
C GLY A 81 -0.34 3.15 9.01
N PHE A 82 0.31 4.14 8.37
CA PHE A 82 1.51 3.91 7.59
C PHE A 82 2.70 3.43 8.42
N ALA A 83 3.07 4.19 9.46
CA ALA A 83 4.24 3.87 10.27
C ALA A 83 4.12 2.52 11.00
N PRO A 84 3.00 2.16 11.65
CA PRO A 84 2.83 0.84 12.24
C PRO A 84 2.95 -0.29 11.22
N VAL A 85 2.33 -0.14 10.03
CA VAL A 85 2.35 -1.16 8.98
C VAL A 85 3.77 -1.42 8.48
N ILE A 86 4.54 -0.36 8.18
CA ILE A 86 5.91 -0.48 7.69
C ILE A 86 6.85 -1.03 8.77
N SER A 87 6.69 -0.57 10.02
CA SER A 87 7.49 -1.06 11.14
C SER A 87 7.29 -2.56 11.34
N LEU A 88 6.05 -3.02 11.29
CA LEU A 88 5.71 -4.43 11.44
C LEU A 88 6.24 -5.26 10.26
N LEU A 89 6.11 -4.75 9.03
CA LEU A 89 6.64 -5.40 7.83
C LEU A 89 8.13 -5.72 7.97
N PHE A 90 8.96 -4.72 8.28
CA PHE A 90 10.40 -4.93 8.36
C PHE A 90 10.83 -5.72 9.60
N SER A 91 10.16 -5.52 10.74
CA SER A 91 10.44 -6.27 11.97
C SER A 91 10.17 -7.76 11.78
N VAL A 92 8.97 -8.10 11.29
CA VAL A 92 8.59 -9.50 11.06
C VAL A 92 9.44 -10.12 9.95
N ASN A 93 9.75 -9.37 8.88
CA ASN A 93 10.63 -9.87 7.83
C ASN A 93 12.04 -10.20 8.37
N THR A 94 12.58 -9.37 9.27
CA THR A 94 13.90 -9.58 9.89
C THR A 94 13.90 -10.83 10.76
N VAL A 95 12.90 -10.97 11.65
CA VAL A 95 12.74 -12.15 12.51
C VAL A 95 12.58 -13.41 11.67
N CYS A 96 11.70 -13.37 10.66
CA CYS A 96 11.44 -14.50 9.78
C CYS A 96 12.68 -14.91 8.97
N THR A 97 13.44 -13.94 8.47
CA THR A 97 14.70 -14.21 7.76
C THR A 97 15.73 -14.86 8.68
N ASN A 98 15.79 -14.47 9.95
CA ASN A 98 16.70 -15.08 10.92
C ASN A 98 16.33 -16.54 11.22
N ILE A 99 15.04 -16.82 11.46
CA ILE A 99 14.55 -18.18 11.70
C ILE A 99 14.78 -19.07 10.47
N MET A 100 14.47 -18.56 9.28
CA MET A 100 14.59 -19.35 8.04
C MET A 100 16.05 -19.57 7.59
N LYS A 101 17.06 -18.97 8.24
CA LYS A 101 18.47 -19.27 7.93
C LYS A 101 18.79 -20.74 8.12
N GLU A 102 18.28 -21.34 9.19
CA GLU A 102 18.54 -22.73 9.61
C GLU A 102 17.82 -23.76 8.72
N TRP A 103 16.81 -23.33 7.95
CA TRP A 103 16.00 -24.23 7.14
C TRP A 103 16.70 -24.56 5.82
N ASN A 104 16.72 -25.82 5.41
CA ASN A 104 17.35 -26.24 4.14
C ASN A 104 16.42 -26.03 2.93
N ILE A 105 16.09 -24.78 2.63
CA ILE A 105 15.20 -24.37 1.53
C ILE A 105 15.94 -23.41 0.60
N SER A 106 15.55 -23.34 -0.68
CA SER A 106 16.12 -22.40 -1.63
C SER A 106 16.01 -20.94 -1.15
N LYS A 107 17.02 -20.13 -1.47
CA LYS A 107 17.07 -18.69 -1.15
C LYS A 107 15.81 -17.95 -1.60
N TYR A 108 15.33 -18.25 -2.81
CA TYR A 108 14.14 -17.63 -3.40
C TYR A 108 12.87 -17.94 -2.61
N CYS A 109 12.67 -19.20 -2.23
CA CYS A 109 11.53 -19.61 -1.41
C CYS A 109 11.58 -18.97 -0.01
N LYS A 110 12.75 -18.92 0.64
CA LYS A 110 12.92 -18.22 1.92
C LYS A 110 12.51 -16.76 1.80
N THR A 111 13.03 -16.03 0.82
CA THR A 111 12.71 -14.61 0.62
C THR A 111 11.23 -14.37 0.34
N PHE A 112 10.60 -15.21 -0.49
CA PHE A 112 9.16 -15.15 -0.74
C PHE A 112 8.36 -15.39 0.55
N LEU A 113 8.65 -16.46 1.29
CA LEU A 113 7.93 -16.81 2.51
C LEU A 113 8.11 -15.76 3.61
N CYS A 114 9.33 -15.25 3.82
CA CYS A 114 9.58 -14.16 4.77
C CYS A 114 8.76 -12.92 4.41
N GLY A 115 8.79 -12.52 3.14
CA GLY A 115 8.00 -11.41 2.63
C GLY A 115 6.50 -11.62 2.78
N SER A 116 6.02 -12.84 2.56
CA SER A 116 4.61 -13.20 2.69
C SER A 116 4.11 -13.25 4.13
N ILE A 117 4.91 -13.74 5.06
CA ILE A 117 4.58 -13.75 6.50
C ILE A 117 4.62 -12.32 7.05
N ALA A 118 5.64 -11.55 6.68
CA ALA A 118 5.74 -10.15 7.04
C ALA A 118 4.55 -9.35 6.51
N GLY A 119 4.19 -9.53 5.23
CA GLY A 119 3.02 -8.92 4.65
C GLY A 119 1.72 -9.31 5.35
N ALA A 120 1.52 -10.61 5.63
CA ALA A 120 0.33 -11.09 6.35
C ALA A 120 0.19 -10.41 7.72
N SER A 121 1.28 -10.21 8.45
CA SER A 121 1.24 -9.53 9.76
C SER A 121 0.73 -8.09 9.69
N CYS A 122 1.06 -7.36 8.62
CA CYS A 122 0.58 -6.00 8.40
C CYS A 122 -0.94 -5.88 8.31
N SER A 123 -1.65 -6.96 7.98
CA SER A 123 -3.12 -6.96 7.84
C SER A 123 -3.85 -6.54 9.12
N ILE A 124 -3.23 -6.70 10.29
CA ILE A 124 -3.77 -6.30 11.59
C ILE A 124 -4.06 -4.79 11.63
N PHE A 125 -3.06 -3.98 11.30
CA PHE A 125 -3.22 -2.52 11.26
C PHE A 125 -3.83 -2.02 9.94
N LEU A 126 -3.59 -2.74 8.85
CA LEU A 126 -4.03 -2.31 7.53
C LEU A 126 -5.54 -2.48 7.33
N THR A 127 -6.14 -3.54 7.87
CA THR A 127 -7.58 -3.82 7.65
C THR A 127 -8.49 -2.69 8.14
N PRO A 128 -8.43 -2.22 9.41
CA PRO A 128 -9.29 -1.14 9.87
C PRO A 128 -8.98 0.18 9.14
N THR A 129 -7.71 0.48 8.87
CA THR A 129 -7.31 1.72 8.21
C THR A 129 -7.76 1.78 6.75
N GLU A 130 -7.64 0.67 6.00
CA GLU A 130 -8.15 0.57 4.64
C GLU A 130 -9.67 0.59 4.59
N LEU A 131 -10.37 -0.05 5.54
CA LEU A 131 -11.84 -0.03 5.59
C LEU A 131 -12.36 1.39 5.74
N LEU A 132 -11.81 2.16 6.69
CA LEU A 132 -12.19 3.56 6.91
C LEU A 132 -11.90 4.42 5.67
N LYS A 133 -10.75 4.21 5.01
CA LYS A 133 -10.40 4.89 3.75
C LYS A 133 -11.43 4.59 2.66
N ILE A 134 -11.73 3.32 2.41
CA ILE A 134 -12.63 2.89 1.34
C ILE A 134 -14.03 3.43 1.56
N ARG A 135 -14.58 3.31 2.78
CA ARG A 135 -15.91 3.86 3.10
C ARG A 135 -15.98 5.35 2.90
N LYS A 136 -14.97 6.08 3.39
CA LYS A 136 -14.89 7.52 3.25
C LYS A 136 -14.76 7.94 1.78
N GLN A 137 -14.04 7.18 0.95
CA GLN A 137 -13.93 7.41 -0.50
C GLN A 137 -15.18 7.01 -1.29
N ALA A 138 -15.95 6.03 -0.83
CA ALA A 138 -17.15 5.57 -1.51
C ALA A 138 -18.33 6.56 -1.41
N MET A 139 -18.39 7.33 -0.33
CA MET A 139 -19.44 8.33 -0.11
C MET A 139 -19.39 9.44 -1.18
N LYS A 140 -20.57 9.85 -1.68
CA LYS A 140 -20.70 10.96 -2.63
C LYS A 140 -20.43 12.30 -1.92
N GLU A 141 -21.03 12.50 -0.75
CA GLU A 141 -20.88 13.72 0.05
C GLU A 141 -19.83 13.57 1.16
N ASN A 142 -19.17 14.68 1.52
CA ASN A 142 -18.15 14.69 2.59
C ASN A 142 -18.74 14.87 4.00
N THR A 143 -20.04 14.62 4.18
CA THR A 143 -20.78 14.96 5.40
C THR A 143 -20.47 14.03 6.57
N VAL A 144 -20.12 12.77 6.29
CA VAL A 144 -19.93 11.77 7.35
C VAL A 144 -18.52 11.78 7.91
N THR A 145 -18.34 11.96 9.21
CA THR A 145 -17.02 11.98 9.86
C THR A 145 -16.48 10.58 10.15
N TYR A 146 -15.16 10.44 10.40
CA TYR A 146 -14.58 9.14 10.76
C TYR A 146 -15.22 8.51 12.02
N PRO A 147 -15.48 9.26 13.11
CA PRO A 147 -16.17 8.71 14.27
C PRO A 147 -17.56 8.16 13.95
N GLN A 148 -18.30 8.78 13.02
CA GLN A 148 -19.60 8.28 12.58
C GLN A 148 -19.45 6.95 11.82
N ILE A 149 -18.46 6.83 10.93
CA ILE A 149 -18.17 5.56 10.23
C ILE A 149 -17.81 4.46 11.24
N ILE A 150 -16.95 4.77 12.22
CA ILE A 150 -16.54 3.83 13.27
C ILE A 150 -17.75 3.43 14.11
N SER A 151 -18.55 4.38 14.57
CA SER A 151 -19.76 4.12 15.36
C SER A 151 -20.74 3.23 14.60
N GLN A 152 -20.93 3.48 13.30
CA GLN A 152 -21.78 2.64 12.44
C GLN A 152 -21.27 1.20 12.37
N GLN A 153 -19.95 0.98 12.24
CA GLN A 153 -19.37 -0.37 12.22
C GLN A 153 -19.46 -1.08 13.57
N LEU A 154 -19.24 -0.34 14.66
CA LEU A 154 -19.37 -0.89 16.01
C LEU A 154 -20.82 -1.31 16.29
N LYS A 155 -21.81 -0.55 15.80
CA LYS A 155 -23.24 -0.90 15.93
C LYS A 155 -23.63 -2.13 15.10
N THR A 156 -23.07 -2.31 13.91
CA THR A 156 -23.45 -3.44 13.03
C THR A 156 -22.73 -4.74 13.35
N GLY A 157 -21.47 -4.68 13.79
CA GLY A 157 -20.63 -5.87 13.94
C GLY A 157 -19.65 -5.83 15.10
N GLY A 158 -19.77 -4.86 16.00
CA GLY A 158 -18.81 -4.63 17.08
C GLY A 158 -17.41 -4.34 16.54
N ILE A 159 -16.40 -4.67 17.35
CA ILE A 159 -14.98 -4.49 16.97
C ILE A 159 -14.62 -5.32 15.73
N LEU A 160 -15.21 -6.51 15.58
CA LEU A 160 -14.99 -7.37 14.41
C LEU A 160 -15.55 -6.75 13.11
N GLY A 161 -16.49 -5.81 13.19
CA GLY A 161 -16.96 -5.03 12.04
C GLY A 161 -15.84 -4.22 11.39
N LEU A 162 -14.91 -3.68 12.17
CA LEU A 162 -13.73 -2.96 11.66
C LEU A 162 -12.75 -3.88 10.93
N TYR A 163 -12.82 -5.19 11.17
CA TYR A 163 -12.02 -6.23 10.51
C TYR A 163 -12.78 -6.93 9.37
N GLN A 164 -13.85 -6.31 8.86
CA GLN A 164 -14.53 -6.84 7.68
C GLN A 164 -13.56 -6.94 6.50
N GLY A 165 -13.53 -8.12 5.87
CA GLY A 165 -12.59 -8.42 4.79
C GLY A 165 -11.19 -8.81 5.25
N PHE A 166 -10.94 -9.02 6.55
CA PHE A 166 -9.60 -9.38 7.06
C PHE A 166 -8.94 -10.55 6.31
N GLY A 167 -9.67 -11.63 6.04
CA GLY A 167 -9.11 -12.79 5.33
C GLY A 167 -8.64 -12.48 3.90
N ILE A 168 -9.38 -11.65 3.16
CA ILE A 168 -8.95 -11.22 1.82
C ILE A 168 -7.84 -10.17 1.91
N THR A 169 -7.84 -9.31 2.92
CA THR A 169 -6.75 -8.39 3.22
C THR A 169 -5.46 -9.14 3.53
N LEU A 170 -5.53 -10.25 4.27
CA LEU A 170 -4.38 -11.11 4.56
C LEU A 170 -3.76 -11.62 3.25
N LEU A 171 -4.57 -12.14 2.32
CA LEU A 171 -4.06 -12.57 1.00
C LEU A 171 -3.48 -11.41 0.19
N LYS A 172 -4.17 -10.25 0.18
CA LYS A 172 -3.71 -9.02 -0.48
C LYS A 172 -2.38 -8.52 0.09
N CYS A 173 -2.08 -8.77 1.36
CA CYS A 173 -0.81 -8.38 1.95
C CYS A 173 0.25 -9.48 1.83
N SER A 174 -0.14 -10.75 1.91
CA SER A 174 0.82 -11.86 1.98
C SER A 174 1.48 -12.14 0.63
N ILE A 175 0.69 -12.53 -0.38
CA ILE A 175 1.24 -12.95 -1.68
C ILE A 175 2.01 -11.80 -2.35
N PRO A 176 1.49 -10.56 -2.40
CA PRO A 176 2.17 -9.47 -3.09
C PRO A 176 3.46 -9.02 -2.42
N ASN A 177 3.54 -9.01 -1.08
CA ASN A 177 4.81 -8.70 -0.41
C ASN A 177 5.85 -9.80 -0.65
N GLY A 178 5.45 -11.07 -0.68
CA GLY A 178 6.34 -12.16 -1.11
C GLY A 178 6.88 -11.93 -2.52
N MET A 179 6.02 -11.58 -3.47
CA MET A 179 6.40 -11.25 -4.84
C MET A 179 7.33 -10.03 -4.92
N PHE A 180 7.10 -9.01 -4.10
CA PHE A 180 7.96 -7.83 -4.00
C PHE A 180 9.39 -8.23 -3.59
N PHE A 181 9.54 -8.91 -2.45
CA PHE A 181 10.87 -9.28 -1.94
C PHE A 181 11.59 -10.26 -2.87
N LEU A 182 10.88 -11.23 -3.43
CA LEU A 182 11.44 -12.19 -4.39
C LEU A 182 11.94 -11.50 -5.67
N THR A 183 11.10 -10.65 -6.27
CA THR A 183 11.46 -9.92 -7.49
C THR A 183 12.62 -8.97 -7.24
N ASN A 184 12.60 -8.25 -6.11
CA ASN A 184 13.68 -7.36 -5.73
C ASN A 184 15.01 -8.11 -5.59
N LEU A 185 15.00 -9.29 -4.95
CA LEU A 185 16.19 -10.14 -4.85
C LEU A 185 16.69 -10.56 -6.24
N LYS A 186 15.82 -11.11 -7.09
CA LYS A 186 16.21 -11.64 -8.39
C LYS A 186 16.77 -10.55 -9.31
N VAL A 187 16.14 -9.38 -9.34
CA VAL A 187 16.60 -8.26 -10.17
C VAL A 187 17.93 -7.70 -9.63
N ARG A 188 18.11 -7.62 -8.31
CA ARG A 188 19.40 -7.22 -7.72
C ARG A 188 20.54 -8.17 -8.07
N GLU A 189 20.26 -9.47 -8.10
CA GLU A 189 21.23 -10.50 -8.54
C GLU A 189 21.60 -10.33 -10.01
N ILE A 190 20.60 -10.18 -10.90
CA ILE A 190 20.81 -9.99 -12.35
C ILE A 190 21.62 -8.72 -12.63
N LEU A 191 21.27 -7.61 -11.97
CA LEU A 191 21.95 -6.33 -12.16
C LEU A 191 23.29 -6.25 -11.42
N GLN A 192 23.64 -7.25 -10.60
CA GLN A 192 24.78 -7.22 -9.69
C GLN A 192 24.76 -5.93 -8.84
N ALA A 193 23.60 -5.61 -8.29
CA ALA A 193 23.35 -4.34 -7.58
C ALA A 193 24.10 -4.26 -6.24
N ASP A 194 24.45 -5.41 -5.68
CA ASP A 194 25.13 -5.56 -4.39
C ASP A 194 26.64 -5.85 -4.51
N SER A 195 27.15 -5.97 -5.75
CA SER A 195 28.59 -6.10 -5.98
C SER A 195 29.29 -4.77 -5.66
N PRO A 196 30.51 -4.81 -5.08
CA PRO A 196 31.29 -3.61 -4.82
C PRO A 196 31.57 -2.90 -6.14
N SER A 197 31.02 -1.69 -6.29
CA SER A 197 31.17 -0.86 -7.49
C SER A 197 31.92 0.42 -7.13
N ASN A 198 32.90 0.81 -7.94
CA ASN A 198 33.62 2.08 -7.79
C ASN A 198 32.71 3.32 -7.93
N HIS A 199 31.51 3.14 -8.49
CA HIS A 199 30.53 4.22 -8.69
C HIS A 199 29.29 4.03 -7.80
N PRO A 200 29.19 4.70 -6.64
CA PRO A 200 28.08 4.53 -5.71
C PRO A 200 26.71 4.90 -6.33
N PHE A 201 26.70 5.87 -7.25
CA PHE A 201 25.50 6.27 -7.98
C PHE A 201 24.94 5.13 -8.85
N VAL A 202 25.80 4.36 -9.52
CA VAL A 202 25.38 3.25 -10.38
C VAL A 202 24.76 2.12 -9.55
N SER A 203 25.34 1.78 -8.39
CA SER A 203 24.74 0.80 -7.46
C SER A 203 23.36 1.27 -6.96
N LEU A 204 23.22 2.56 -6.64
CA LEU A 204 21.94 3.13 -6.24
C LEU A 204 20.90 3.01 -7.36
N CYS A 205 21.23 3.39 -8.59
CA CYS A 205 20.32 3.25 -9.75
C CYS A 205 19.87 1.79 -9.94
N LYS A 206 20.79 0.82 -9.84
CA LYS A 206 20.45 -0.61 -9.95
C LYS A 206 19.46 -1.05 -8.86
N LYS A 207 19.65 -0.61 -7.61
CA LYS A 207 18.73 -0.89 -6.50
C LYS A 207 17.37 -0.24 -6.71
N ILE A 208 17.31 0.97 -7.24
CA ILE A 208 16.07 1.67 -7.58
C ILE A 208 15.31 0.93 -8.69
N ILE A 209 16.01 0.48 -9.75
CA ILE A 209 15.40 -0.31 -10.83
C ILE A 209 14.82 -1.61 -10.27
N ALA A 210 15.58 -2.31 -9.41
CA ALA A 210 15.10 -3.53 -8.77
C ALA A 210 13.86 -3.31 -7.91
N ALA A 211 13.85 -2.25 -7.09
CA ALA A 211 12.70 -1.88 -6.27
C ALA A 211 11.48 -1.47 -7.13
N GLY A 212 11.70 -0.76 -8.25
CA GLY A 212 10.67 -0.39 -9.21
C GLY A 212 10.00 -1.60 -9.85
N MET A 213 10.80 -2.54 -10.38
CA MET A 213 10.29 -3.80 -10.95
C MET A 213 9.55 -4.65 -9.91
N ALA A 214 10.07 -4.72 -8.68
CA ALA A 214 9.41 -5.38 -7.57
C ALA A 214 8.06 -4.73 -7.22
N GLY A 215 7.96 -3.41 -7.27
CA GLY A 215 6.71 -2.67 -7.08
C GLY A 215 5.66 -3.02 -8.14
N GLN A 216 6.05 -3.22 -9.40
CA GLN A 216 5.13 -3.65 -10.44
C GLN A 216 4.64 -5.09 -10.22
N ALA A 217 5.54 -6.01 -9.86
CA ALA A 217 5.19 -7.39 -9.49
C ALA A 217 4.24 -7.44 -8.28
N TYR A 218 4.44 -6.57 -7.29
CA TYR A 218 3.53 -6.38 -6.17
C TYR A 218 2.13 -6.00 -6.66
N TRP A 219 1.99 -4.94 -7.45
CA TRP A 219 0.66 -4.47 -7.85
C TRP A 219 -0.07 -5.45 -8.77
N LEU A 220 0.65 -6.14 -9.66
CA LEU A 220 0.08 -7.16 -10.55
C LEU A 220 -0.49 -8.35 -9.77
N SER A 221 0.20 -8.78 -8.71
CA SER A 221 -0.27 -9.88 -7.85
C SER A 221 -1.31 -9.43 -6.82
N ALA A 222 -1.26 -8.17 -6.37
CA ALA A 222 -2.21 -7.63 -5.39
C ALA A 222 -3.59 -7.35 -5.96
N TYR A 223 -3.67 -6.96 -7.24
CA TYR A 223 -4.88 -6.37 -7.80
C TYR A 223 -6.14 -7.24 -7.70
N PRO A 224 -6.09 -8.56 -8.00
CA PRO A 224 -7.28 -9.41 -7.88
C PRO A 224 -7.84 -9.46 -6.46
N PHE A 225 -6.97 -9.56 -5.45
CA PHE A 225 -7.37 -9.55 -4.05
C PHE A 225 -7.88 -8.18 -3.63
N ASP A 226 -7.26 -7.11 -4.13
CA ASP A 226 -7.60 -5.73 -3.81
C ASP A 226 -8.99 -5.34 -4.35
N VAL A 227 -9.36 -5.76 -5.56
CA VAL A 227 -10.73 -5.55 -6.11
C VAL A 227 -11.79 -6.25 -5.24
N ILE A 228 -11.54 -7.51 -4.86
CA ILE A 228 -12.46 -8.27 -3.99
C ILE A 228 -12.57 -7.58 -2.63
N LYS A 229 -11.43 -7.21 -2.04
CA LYS A 229 -11.35 -6.55 -0.73
C LYS A 229 -12.09 -5.22 -0.73
N SER A 230 -11.86 -4.35 -1.71
CA SER A 230 -12.50 -3.04 -1.80
C SER A 230 -14.03 -3.16 -1.88
N ASN A 231 -14.54 -4.11 -2.65
CA ASN A 231 -15.98 -4.35 -2.75
C ASN A 231 -16.57 -4.89 -1.43
N ILE A 232 -15.93 -5.87 -0.80
CA ILE A 232 -16.40 -6.42 0.49
C ILE A 232 -16.38 -5.34 1.56
N GLN A 233 -15.28 -4.58 1.68
CA GLN A 233 -15.15 -3.53 2.69
C GLN A 233 -16.08 -2.34 2.47
N ASN A 234 -16.65 -2.17 1.27
CA ASN A 234 -17.63 -1.13 0.99
C ASN A 234 -19.07 -1.52 1.41
N THR A 235 -19.37 -2.81 1.58
CA THR A 235 -20.71 -3.30 1.96
C THR A 235 -20.88 -3.41 3.47
N LEU A 236 -22.02 -3.04 4.05
CA LEU A 236 -22.28 -3.30 5.49
C LEU A 236 -22.52 -4.79 5.80
N SER A 237 -22.92 -5.56 4.78
CA SER A 237 -23.23 -6.98 4.90
C SER A 237 -21.97 -7.84 4.92
N LYS A 238 -21.96 -8.87 5.78
CA LYS A 238 -20.86 -9.85 5.83
C LYS A 238 -20.91 -10.76 4.60
N HIS A 239 -20.09 -10.47 3.60
CA HIS A 239 -19.88 -11.36 2.46
C HIS A 239 -18.64 -12.22 2.64
N LYS A 240 -18.77 -13.53 2.38
CA LYS A 240 -17.62 -14.43 2.25
C LYS A 240 -16.89 -14.10 0.94
N ALA A 241 -15.56 -14.04 0.97
CA ALA A 241 -14.77 -13.58 -0.16
C ALA A 241 -14.88 -14.47 -1.40
N LEU A 242 -14.84 -15.79 -1.23
CA LEU A 242 -14.84 -16.72 -2.37
C LEU A 242 -16.17 -16.75 -3.15
N PRO A 243 -17.36 -16.86 -2.51
CA PRO A 243 -18.63 -16.76 -3.23
C PRO A 243 -18.80 -15.42 -3.96
N PHE A 244 -18.35 -14.33 -3.33
CA PHE A 244 -18.40 -12.99 -3.92
C PHE A 244 -17.46 -12.85 -5.12
N ALA A 245 -16.24 -13.41 -5.05
CA ALA A 245 -15.33 -13.44 -6.19
C ALA A 245 -15.90 -14.26 -7.36
N LYS A 246 -16.53 -15.41 -7.06
CA LYS A 246 -17.19 -16.24 -8.09
C LYS A 246 -18.35 -15.51 -8.76
N SER A 247 -19.17 -14.76 -8.02
CA SER A 247 -20.27 -13.99 -8.60
C SER A 247 -19.77 -12.84 -9.48
N LEU A 248 -18.72 -12.13 -9.05
CA LEU A 248 -18.07 -11.11 -9.86
C LEU A 248 -17.49 -11.67 -11.16
N TYR A 249 -16.80 -12.81 -11.09
CA TYR A 249 -16.27 -13.49 -12.26
C TYR A 249 -17.36 -13.87 -13.26
N LYS A 250 -18.47 -14.44 -12.78
CA LYS A 250 -19.62 -14.78 -13.64
C LYS A 250 -20.26 -13.55 -14.31
N LYS A 251 -20.28 -12.40 -13.61
CA LYS A 251 -20.95 -11.18 -14.11
C LYS A 251 -20.08 -10.34 -15.05
N HIS A 252 -18.78 -10.24 -14.79
CA HIS A 252 -17.89 -9.30 -15.47
C HIS A 252 -16.63 -9.94 -16.08
N GLY A 253 -16.40 -11.24 -15.87
CA GLY A 253 -15.23 -11.96 -16.36
C GLY A 253 -13.93 -11.63 -15.61
N ALA A 254 -12.81 -12.18 -16.11
CA ALA A 254 -11.49 -12.07 -15.48
C ALA A 254 -10.93 -10.63 -15.49
N ALA A 255 -11.22 -9.85 -16.53
CA ALA A 255 -10.69 -8.49 -16.69
C ALA A 255 -11.13 -7.54 -15.56
N TYR A 256 -12.28 -7.82 -14.92
CA TYR A 256 -12.79 -7.03 -13.80
C TYR A 256 -11.80 -6.97 -12.62
N PHE A 257 -11.05 -8.06 -12.39
CA PHE A 257 -10.04 -8.16 -11.33
C PHE A 257 -8.78 -7.34 -11.57
N TYR A 258 -8.70 -6.59 -12.68
CA TYR A 258 -7.59 -5.67 -13.00
C TYR A 258 -8.09 -4.24 -13.27
N LYS A 259 -9.38 -3.98 -13.04
CA LYS A 259 -10.01 -2.70 -13.35
C LYS A 259 -9.47 -1.57 -12.46
N GLY A 260 -8.78 -0.62 -13.08
CA GLY A 260 -8.18 0.55 -12.42
C GLY A 260 -6.70 0.40 -12.10
N ILE A 261 -6.05 -0.68 -12.57
CA ILE A 261 -4.62 -0.91 -12.33
C ILE A 261 -3.74 0.19 -12.90
N SER A 262 -4.15 0.82 -14.00
CA SER A 262 -3.45 1.96 -14.60
C SER A 262 -3.29 3.14 -13.64
N ALA A 263 -4.28 3.42 -12.79
CA ALA A 263 -4.15 4.45 -11.77
C ALA A 263 -3.07 4.11 -10.74
N MET A 264 -2.94 2.82 -10.38
CA MET A 264 -1.91 2.36 -9.45
C MET A 264 -0.52 2.36 -10.07
N LEU A 265 -0.39 1.93 -11.32
CA LEU A 265 0.87 1.97 -12.05
C LEU A 265 1.34 3.41 -12.27
N LEU A 266 0.42 4.34 -12.53
CA LEU A 266 0.76 5.76 -12.62
C LEU A 266 1.14 6.33 -11.24
N ARG A 267 0.52 5.84 -10.16
CA ARG A 267 0.82 6.28 -8.77
C ARG A 267 2.23 5.94 -8.32
N THR A 268 2.80 4.82 -8.78
CA THR A 268 4.12 4.38 -8.29
C THR A 268 5.21 5.39 -8.63
N ILE A 269 5.12 6.11 -9.75
CA ILE A 269 6.10 7.09 -10.20
C ILE A 269 6.19 8.29 -9.23
N PRO A 270 5.15 9.12 -9.03
CA PRO A 270 5.21 10.28 -8.13
C PRO A 270 5.40 9.86 -6.68
N PHE A 271 4.80 8.73 -6.24
CA PHE A 271 5.01 8.20 -4.90
C PHE A 271 6.48 7.90 -4.64
N SER A 272 7.14 7.20 -5.56
CA SER A 272 8.55 6.81 -5.38
C SER A 272 9.49 8.01 -5.47
N ALA A 273 9.23 8.95 -6.38
CA ALA A 273 10.01 10.18 -6.51
C ALA A 273 9.99 11.01 -5.23
N VAL A 274 8.80 11.26 -4.68
CA VAL A 274 8.65 12.02 -3.42
C VAL A 274 9.30 11.29 -2.25
N ASN A 275 9.08 9.97 -2.14
CA ASN A 275 9.64 9.19 -1.05
C ASN A 275 11.18 9.21 -1.07
N LEU A 276 11.81 9.11 -2.25
CA LEU A 276 13.26 9.19 -2.39
C LEU A 276 13.79 10.59 -2.04
N LEU A 277 13.24 11.64 -2.67
CA LEU A 277 13.72 13.01 -2.49
C LEU A 277 13.56 13.49 -1.05
N VAL A 278 12.41 13.20 -0.43
CA VAL A 278 12.17 13.58 0.97
C VAL A 278 13.08 12.77 1.89
N TYR A 279 13.25 11.48 1.66
CA TYR A 279 14.14 10.67 2.48
C TYR A 279 15.56 11.20 2.46
N GLU A 280 16.11 11.48 1.27
CA GLU A 280 17.46 12.02 1.12
C GLU A 280 17.62 13.39 1.80
N TYR A 281 16.68 14.30 1.56
CA TYR A 281 16.70 15.64 2.15
C TYR A 281 16.62 15.61 3.69
N ILE A 282 15.69 14.84 4.25
CA ILE A 282 15.52 14.72 5.71
C ILE A 282 16.71 13.99 6.33
N SER A 283 17.19 12.92 5.69
CA SER A 283 18.35 12.16 6.17
C SER A 283 19.60 13.05 6.22
N GLN A 284 19.86 13.86 5.18
CA GLN A 284 20.98 14.81 5.16
C GLN A 284 20.84 15.89 6.23
N LYS A 285 19.65 16.50 6.35
CA LYS A 285 19.42 17.57 7.34
C LYS A 285 19.56 17.06 8.78
N LEU A 286 19.06 15.87 9.08
CA LEU A 286 19.22 15.24 10.39
C LEU A 286 20.68 14.87 10.66
N LYS A 287 21.42 14.32 9.68
CA LYS A 287 22.87 14.03 9.84
C LYS A 287 23.70 15.27 10.12
N ASN A 288 23.32 16.43 9.57
CA ASN A 288 24.02 17.69 9.81
C ASN A 288 23.63 18.37 11.14
N SER A 289 22.57 17.89 11.80
CA SER A 289 22.10 18.45 13.08
C SER A 289 22.59 17.67 14.31
N PHE A 290 23.26 16.53 14.10
CA PHE A 290 23.88 15.67 15.12
C PHE A 290 25.38 15.56 14.86
#